data_AF-A0A383B7M4-F1
#
_entry.id   AF-A0A383B7M4-F1
#
_cell.length_a   1.000
_cell.length_b   1.000
_cell.length_c   1.000
_cell.angle_alpha   90.00
_cell.angle_beta   90.00
_cell.angle_gamma   90.00
#
_symmetry.space_group_name_H-M   'P 1'
#
loop_
_entity.id
_entity.type
_entity.pdbx_description
1 polymer ?
#
loop_
_entity_poly.entity_id
_entity_poly.type
_entity_poly.pdbx_seq_one_letter_code
_entity_poly.pdbx_strand_id
1 'polypeptide(L)'
;VERGKALKCLYNAKVKARDWWIATVVNFTACMEELTHDISYTDLMHRGRSRVIAAAVIRSANGVTLVDPGPTSCLGRLRVALAETGIEISDVRTVLITHIHLDHA
;
A
#
# COMPACT_ATOMS: atom_id res chain seq x y z
N VAL A 1 -6.14 25.98 -3.69
CA VAL A 1 -6.48 24.69 -4.30
C VAL A 1 -6.34 23.66 -3.20
N GLU A 2 -7.48 23.25 -2.64
CA GLU A 2 -7.58 22.56 -1.36
C GLU A 2 -6.97 21.15 -1.43
N ARG A 3 -6.14 20.82 -0.45
CA ARG A 3 -5.54 19.49 -0.28
C ARG A 3 -6.67 18.48 -0.10
N GLY A 4 -6.72 17.49 -0.99
CA GLY A 4 -7.69 16.40 -0.97
C GLY A 4 -7.80 15.80 0.43
N LYS A 5 -9.03 15.69 0.92
CA LYS A 5 -9.37 15.04 2.19
C LYS A 5 -8.88 13.59 2.13
N ALA A 6 -7.75 13.29 2.76
CA ALA A 6 -7.34 11.91 3.02
C ALA A 6 -8.45 11.27 3.86
N LEU A 7 -9.25 10.39 3.24
CA LEU A 7 -10.19 9.56 3.96
C LEU A 7 -9.38 8.75 4.98
N LYS A 8 -9.67 8.96 6.26
CA LYS A 8 -9.00 8.28 7.36
C LYS A 8 -9.59 6.87 7.46
N CYS A 9 -9.15 5.96 6.60
CA CYS A 9 -9.55 4.56 6.64
C CYS A 9 -8.80 3.85 7.76
N LEU A 10 -9.55 3.38 8.76
CA LEU A 10 -9.05 2.63 9.90
C LEU A 10 -8.97 1.15 9.50
N TYR A 11 -7.78 0.63 9.22
CA TYR A 11 -7.61 -0.81 9.01
C TYR A 11 -7.38 -1.54 10.33
N ASN A 12 -8.30 -2.45 10.68
CA ASN A 12 -8.13 -3.36 11.81
C ASN A 12 -7.32 -4.59 11.38
N ALA A 13 -6.00 -4.52 11.45
CA ALA A 13 -5.16 -5.71 11.35
C ALA A 13 -5.30 -6.54 12.65
N LYS A 14 -5.95 -7.71 12.59
CA LYS A 14 -5.97 -8.66 13.73
C LYS A 14 -4.59 -9.31 13.85
N VAL A 15 -3.76 -8.81 14.75
CA VAL A 15 -2.48 -9.47 15.11
C VAL A 15 -2.73 -10.36 16.32
N LYS A 16 -2.57 -11.68 16.17
CA LYS A 16 -2.70 -12.65 17.27
C LYS A 16 -1.43 -12.62 18.12
N ALA A 17 -1.47 -11.93 19.26
CA ALA A 17 -0.45 -12.06 20.31
C ALA A 17 -1.01 -12.96 21.43
N ARG A 18 -0.33 -14.10 21.64
CA ARG A 18 -0.43 -15.06 22.76
C ARG A 18 -1.67 -14.87 23.67
N ASP A 19 -2.71 -15.62 23.31
CA ASP A 19 -3.90 -16.00 24.11
C ASP A 19 -4.88 -14.91 24.57
N TRP A 20 -4.69 -13.62 24.22
CA TRP A 20 -5.59 -12.53 24.59
C TRP A 20 -5.85 -11.56 23.41
N TRP A 21 -7.12 -11.25 23.11
CA TRP A 21 -7.49 -10.31 22.02
C TRP A 21 -7.24 -8.87 22.44
N ILE A 22 -6.02 -8.35 22.28
CA ILE A 22 -5.78 -6.91 22.26
C ILE A 22 -5.96 -6.46 20.81
N ALA A 23 -7.06 -5.76 20.52
CA ALA A 23 -7.18 -5.00 19.29
C ALA A 23 -6.22 -3.80 19.37
N THR A 24 -4.95 -4.01 19.07
CA THR A 24 -4.03 -2.89 18.83
C THR A 24 -4.49 -2.23 17.54
N VAL A 25 -5.33 -1.20 17.67
CA VAL A 25 -5.67 -0.32 16.56
C VAL A 25 -4.40 0.46 16.22
N VAL A 26 -3.63 -0.04 15.26
CA VAL A 26 -2.57 0.73 14.63
C VAL A 26 -3.22 1.68 13.64
N ASN A 27 -3.40 2.93 14.05
CA ASN A 27 -3.90 4.00 13.19
C ASN A 27 -2.85 4.35 12.14
N PHE A 28 -2.87 3.62 11.04
CA PHE A 28 -2.05 3.92 9.89
C PHE A 28 -2.95 4.31 8.72
N THR A 29 -2.96 5.60 8.40
CA THR A 29 -3.47 6.07 7.11
C THR A 29 -2.51 5.56 6.05
N ALA A 30 -2.92 4.55 5.29
CA ALA A 30 -2.40 4.41 3.94
C ALA A 30 -2.97 5.60 3.17
N CYS A 31 -2.12 6.30 2.44
CA CYS A 31 -2.58 7.34 1.53
C CYS A 31 -1.96 6.99 0.20
N MET A 32 -2.80 6.84 -0.81
CA MET A 32 -2.33 6.87 -2.18
C MET A 32 -2.14 8.34 -2.56
N GLU A 33 -0.96 8.67 -3.05
CA GLU A 33 -0.63 9.99 -3.56
C GLU A 33 -0.58 9.95 -5.09
N GLU A 34 -1.37 10.80 -5.74
CA GLU A 34 -1.40 10.89 -7.20
C GLU A 34 -0.21 11.73 -7.70
N LEU A 35 0.56 11.17 -8.64
CA LEU A 35 1.67 11.87 -9.30
C LEU A 35 1.19 12.57 -10.57
N THR A 36 0.34 11.88 -11.32
CA THR A 36 -0.34 12.35 -12.54
C THR A 36 -1.51 11.42 -12.83
N HIS A 37 -2.28 11.70 -13.89
CA HIS A 37 -3.38 10.84 -14.32
C HIS A 37 -2.91 9.38 -14.41
N ASP A 38 -3.69 8.48 -13.79
CA ASP A 38 -3.46 7.03 -13.75
C ASP A 38 -2.16 6.56 -13.08
N ILE A 39 -1.33 7.47 -12.55
CA ILE A 39 -0.07 7.13 -11.87
C ILE A 39 -0.08 7.67 -10.46
N SER A 40 0.07 6.77 -9.51
CA SER A 40 0.08 7.09 -8.09
C SER A 40 1.12 6.27 -7.34
N TYR A 41 1.37 6.60 -6.08
CA TYR A 41 2.26 5.83 -5.24
C TYR A 41 1.77 5.83 -3.79
N THR A 42 2.24 4.85 -3.03
CA THR A 42 1.94 4.76 -1.60
C THR A 42 3.18 4.38 -0.79
N ASP A 43 3.33 5.03 0.36
CA ASP A 43 4.33 4.68 1.35
C ASP A 43 3.93 3.39 2.08
N LEU A 44 4.84 2.42 2.09
CA LEU A 44 4.64 1.10 2.70
C LEU A 44 4.90 1.09 4.21
N MET A 45 5.39 2.19 4.79
CA MET A 45 5.70 2.34 6.21
C MET A 45 6.55 1.18 6.75
N HIS A 46 7.56 0.76 5.97
CA HIS A 46 8.37 -0.40 6.29
C HIS A 46 8.99 -0.26 7.69
N ARG A 47 8.73 -1.25 8.55
CA ARG A 47 9.13 -1.25 9.98
C ARG A 47 8.64 0.00 10.75
N GLY A 48 7.49 0.54 10.38
CA GLY A 48 6.88 1.71 11.00
C GLY A 48 7.53 3.04 10.62
N ARG A 49 8.39 3.06 9.61
CA ARG A 49 9.14 4.26 9.18
C ARG A 49 8.57 4.80 7.88
N SER A 50 8.22 6.09 7.89
CA SER A 50 7.80 6.81 6.70
C SER A 50 8.97 7.06 5.75
N ARG A 51 8.68 7.10 4.45
CA ARG A 51 9.53 7.49 3.33
C ARG A 51 10.77 6.61 3.20
N VAL A 52 10.59 5.31 3.47
CA VAL A 52 11.65 4.29 3.33
C VAL A 52 11.44 3.44 2.09
N ILE A 53 10.23 2.88 1.92
CA ILE A 53 9.86 2.06 0.77
C ILE A 53 8.50 2.54 0.29
N ALA A 54 8.37 2.74 -1.02
CA ALA A 54 7.11 3.08 -1.67
C ALA A 54 6.83 2.08 -2.78
N ALA A 55 5.55 1.81 -3.02
CA ALA A 55 5.08 1.10 -4.20
C ALA A 55 4.37 2.08 -5.12
N ALA A 56 4.69 2.08 -6.41
CA ALA A 56 3.94 2.85 -7.39
C ALA A 56 2.88 1.98 -8.09
N VAL A 57 1.80 2.63 -8.49
CA VAL A 57 0.63 2.03 -9.10
C VAL A 57 0.36 2.78 -10.40
N ILE A 58 0.37 2.03 -11.51
CA ILE A 58 0.04 2.53 -12.83
C ILE A 58 -1.24 1.83 -13.30
N ARG A 59 -2.29 2.60 -13.53
CA ARG A 59 -3.55 2.13 -14.09
C ARG A 59 -3.50 2.19 -15.61
N SER A 60 -4.12 1.22 -16.25
CA SER A 60 -4.29 1.19 -17.70
C SER A 60 -5.58 0.44 -18.06
N ALA A 61 -6.00 0.53 -19.32
CA ALA A 61 -7.11 -0.27 -19.84
C ALA A 61 -6.91 -1.79 -19.68
N ASN A 62 -5.66 -2.25 -19.58
CA ASN A 62 -5.32 -3.66 -19.45
C ASN A 62 -5.21 -4.12 -17.99
N GLY A 63 -5.45 -3.23 -17.02
CA GLY A 63 -5.32 -3.51 -15.59
C GLY A 63 -4.20 -2.70 -14.93
N VAL A 64 -3.79 -3.15 -13.74
CA VAL A 64 -2.88 -2.44 -12.85
C VAL A 64 -1.47 -3.02 -12.95
N THR A 65 -0.48 -2.13 -13.06
CA THR A 65 0.93 -2.45 -12.86
C THR A 65 1.36 -1.93 -11.49
N LEU A 66 1.93 -2.83 -10.68
CA LEU A 66 2.65 -2.45 -9.46
C LEU A 66 4.13 -2.32 -9.77
N VAL A 67 4.75 -1.26 -9.27
CA VAL A 67 6.21 -1.07 -9.32
C VAL A 67 6.72 -1.15 -7.88
N ASP A 68 7.67 -2.06 -7.64
CA ASP A 68 8.29 -2.31 -6.34
C ASP A 68 7.26 -2.45 -5.19
N PRO A 69 6.53 -3.56 -5.11
CA PRO A 69 5.49 -3.77 -4.09
C PRO A 69 6.05 -3.85 -2.66
N GLY A 70 7.38 -3.88 -2.53
CA GLY A 70 8.10 -4.01 -1.28
C GLY A 70 8.09 -5.44 -0.73
N PRO A 71 8.72 -5.66 0.44
CA PRO A 71 8.82 -6.99 1.03
C PRO A 71 7.45 -7.52 1.47
N THR A 72 7.33 -8.84 1.62
CA THR A 72 6.09 -9.49 2.13
C THR A 72 5.56 -8.88 3.44
N SER A 73 6.44 -8.35 4.30
CA SER A 73 6.03 -7.65 5.54
C SER A 73 5.15 -6.41 5.30
N CYS A 74 5.20 -5.83 4.10
CA CYS A 74 4.45 -4.66 3.69
C CYS A 74 3.16 -5.00 2.93
N LEU A 75 2.90 -6.28 2.59
CA LEU A 75 1.76 -6.70 1.77
C LEU A 75 0.41 -6.28 2.36
N GLY A 76 0.27 -6.35 3.69
CA GLY A 76 -0.96 -5.90 4.36
C GLY A 76 -1.22 -4.41 4.14
N ARG A 77 -0.19 -3.58 4.24
CA ARG A 77 -0.25 -2.13 4.01
C ARG A 77 -0.57 -1.82 2.55
N LEU A 78 0.10 -2.50 1.62
CA LEU A 78 -0.16 -2.34 0.18
C LEU A 78 -1.60 -2.68 -0.18
N ARG A 79 -2.15 -3.80 0.34
CA ARG A 79 -3.56 -4.18 0.12
C ARG A 79 -4.54 -3.11 0.59
N VAL A 80 -4.28 -2.52 1.75
CA VAL A 80 -5.12 -1.42 2.28
C VAL A 80 -5.08 -0.21 1.35
N ALA A 81 -3.88 0.22 0.94
CA ALA A 81 -3.71 1.36 0.05
C ALA A 81 -4.40 1.15 -1.31
N LEU A 82 -4.32 -0.06 -1.87
CA LEU A 82 -4.99 -0.40 -3.13
C LEU A 82 -6.51 -0.35 -2.99
N ALA A 83 -7.05 -1.00 -1.95
CA ALA A 83 -8.49 -1.05 -1.69
C ALA A 83 -9.11 0.35 -1.46
N GLU A 84 -8.38 1.26 -0.79
CA GLU A 84 -8.81 2.65 -0.60
C GLU A 84 -9.03 3.41 -1.92
N THR A 85 -8.39 2.96 -3.00
CA THR A 85 -8.55 3.54 -4.34
C THR A 85 -9.45 2.71 -5.25
N GLY A 86 -10.09 1.67 -4.73
CA GLY A 86 -10.93 0.75 -5.49
C GLY A 86 -10.15 -0.17 -6.43
N ILE A 87 -8.87 -0.46 -6.13
CA ILE A 87 -8.08 -1.46 -6.83
C ILE A 87 -8.11 -2.75 -6.04
N GLU A 88 -8.56 -3.82 -6.69
CA GLU A 88 -8.47 -5.18 -6.15
C GLU A 88 -7.15 -5.83 -6.57
N ILE A 89 -6.69 -6.80 -5.79
CA ILE A 89 -5.49 -7.57 -6.16
C ILE A 89 -5.69 -8.31 -7.50
N SER A 90 -6.93 -8.69 -7.82
CA SER A 90 -7.28 -9.31 -9.11
C SER A 90 -7.09 -8.38 -10.33
N ASP A 91 -6.98 -7.06 -10.10
CA ASP A 91 -6.75 -6.10 -11.16
C ASP A 91 -5.26 -6.00 -11.53
N VAL A 92 -4.37 -6.48 -10.66
CA VAL A 92 -2.92 -6.46 -10.87
C VAL A 92 -2.54 -7.48 -11.95
N ARG A 93 -1.99 -6.99 -13.05
CA ARG A 93 -1.53 -7.82 -14.19
C ARG A 93 -0.03 -7.90 -14.32
N THR A 94 0.67 -6.89 -13.80
CA THR A 94 2.11 -6.76 -13.95
C THR A 94 2.71 -6.33 -12.63
N VAL A 95 3.84 -6.93 -12.27
CA VAL A 95 4.71 -6.46 -11.19
C VAL A 95 6.06 -6.16 -11.81
N LEU A 96 6.48 -4.90 -11.75
CA LEU A 96 7.78 -4.43 -12.19
C LEU A 96 8.68 -4.27 -10.97
N ILE A 97 9.84 -4.91 -11.02
CA ILE A 97 10.85 -4.84 -9.98
C ILE A 97 12.01 -4.01 -10.53
N THR A 98 12.34 -2.90 -9.89
CA THR A 98 13.42 -2.01 -10.35
C THR A 98 14.78 -2.67 -10.18
N HIS A 99 14.98 -3.43 -9.10
CA HIS A 99 16.18 -4.21 -8.83
C HIS A 99 15.90 -5.28 -7.78
N ILE A 100 16.73 -6.34 -7.74
CA ILE A 100 16.53 -7.48 -6.85
C ILE A 100 17.29 -7.26 -5.54
N HIS A 101 16.66 -6.53 -4.62
CA HIS A 101 16.97 -6.56 -3.19
C HIS A 101 15.72 -6.94 -2.40
N LEU A 102 15.90 -7.45 -1.17
CA LEU A 102 14.82 -7.97 -0.32
C LEU A 102 13.75 -6.91 0.02
N ASP A 103 14.08 -5.63 -0.09
CA ASP A 103 13.17 -4.51 0.12
C ASP A 103 12.32 -4.15 -1.10
N HIS A 104 12.53 -4.81 -2.24
CA HIS A 104 11.79 -4.58 -3.49
C HIS A 104 10.98 -5.80 -3.98
N ALA A 105 11.21 -7.01 -3.42
CA ALA A 105 10.58 -8.27 -3.82
C ALA A 105 10.00 -9.08 -2.64
#